data_AF-A0A1I4ZLS6-F1
#
_entry.id   AF-A0A1I4ZLS6-F1
#
_cell.length_a   1.000
_cell.length_b   1.000
_cell.length_c   1.000
_cell.angle_alpha   90.00
_cell.angle_beta   90.00
_cell.angle_gamma   90.00
#
_symmetry.space_group_name_H-M   'P 1'
#
loop_
_entity.id
_entity.type
_entity.pdbx_description
1 polymer ?
#
loop_
_entity_poly.entity_id
_entity_poly.type
_entity_poly.pdbx_seq_one_letter_code
_entity_poly.pdbx_strand_id
1 'polypeptide(L)'
;MINITLLDIIKDYQTGADKAVLIFKNKYNVNDILEGWHSGIYEQTGKLVDEGLYFYAFHGIGLAAHFKDKIVDFDFAYFPEPRHDGFDLWRLTNFIQNQRNKYPDYNNKEKIEREFNEIIENGIIAKPKLENSTTLYFFKDTLTTEIINEAPRKNNNNSQKKSQTWWKKLLGYK
;
A
#
# COMPACT_ATOMS: atom_id res chain seq x y z
N MET A 1 25.35 13.19 -17.09
CA MET A 1 24.42 12.07 -16.87
C MET A 1 23.64 12.38 -15.61
N ILE A 2 22.32 12.29 -15.62
CA ILE A 2 21.52 12.44 -14.40
C ILE A 2 21.77 11.19 -13.55
N ASN A 3 22.27 11.37 -12.33
CA ASN A 3 22.48 10.26 -11.41
C ASN A 3 21.12 9.90 -10.80
N ILE A 4 20.54 8.75 -11.19
CA ILE A 4 19.26 8.29 -10.65
C ILE A 4 19.52 7.66 -9.29
N THR A 5 18.80 8.13 -8.27
CA THR A 5 18.85 7.57 -6.92
C THR A 5 17.71 6.57 -6.69
N LEU A 6 17.80 5.76 -5.64
CA LEU A 6 16.71 4.85 -5.26
C LEU A 6 15.45 5.63 -4.88
N LEU A 7 15.58 6.85 -4.35
CA LEU A 7 14.45 7.74 -4.08
C LEU A 7 13.72 8.15 -5.35
N ASP A 8 14.44 8.41 -6.44
CA ASP A 8 13.84 8.73 -7.74
C ASP A 8 13.07 7.53 -8.30
N ILE A 9 13.61 6.32 -8.11
CA ILE A 9 12.96 5.07 -8.53
C ILE A 9 11.68 4.82 -7.73
N ILE A 10 11.71 5.04 -6.41
CA ILE A 10 10.52 4.93 -5.55
C ILE A 10 9.41 5.87 -6.04
N LYS A 11 9.75 7.11 -6.38
CA LYS A 11 8.78 8.08 -6.91
C LYS A 11 8.21 7.66 -8.28
N ASP A 12 9.02 7.08 -9.16
CA ASP A 12 8.53 6.55 -10.45
C ASP A 12 7.64 5.31 -10.25
N TYR A 13 7.95 4.45 -9.28
CA TYR A 13 7.09 3.34 -8.87
C TYR A 13 5.72 3.86 -8.40
N GLN A 14 5.69 4.81 -7.48
CA GLN A 14 4.46 5.43 -6.96
C GLN A 14 3.66 6.12 -8.07
N THR A 15 4.32 6.86 -8.97
CA THR A 15 3.67 7.48 -10.14
C THR A 15 3.01 6.41 -11.04
N GLY A 16 3.62 5.23 -11.16
CA GLY A 16 3.05 4.10 -11.86
C GLY A 16 1.81 3.53 -11.19
N ALA A 17 1.82 3.40 -9.86
CA ALA A 17 0.67 2.96 -9.07
C ALA A 17 -0.48 3.97 -9.17
N ASP A 18 -0.21 5.27 -8.94
CA ASP A 18 -1.18 6.36 -9.07
C ASP A 18 -1.85 6.36 -10.44
N LYS A 19 -1.06 6.19 -11.52
CA LYS A 19 -1.58 6.10 -12.89
C LYS A 19 -2.53 4.91 -13.04
N ALA A 20 -2.17 3.74 -12.51
CA ALA A 20 -3.04 2.57 -12.57
C ALA A 20 -4.37 2.82 -11.84
N VAL A 21 -4.31 3.37 -10.61
CA VAL A 21 -5.51 3.71 -9.84
C VAL A 21 -6.38 4.71 -10.61
N LEU A 22 -5.80 5.79 -11.15
CA LEU A 22 -6.54 6.83 -11.87
C LEU A 22 -7.27 6.29 -13.11
N ILE A 23 -6.66 5.34 -13.84
CA ILE A 23 -7.30 4.68 -14.98
C ILE A 23 -8.61 4.01 -14.54
N PHE A 24 -8.59 3.24 -13.44
CA PHE A 24 -9.79 2.57 -12.94
C PHE A 24 -10.84 3.56 -12.43
N LYS A 25 -10.42 4.57 -11.66
CA LYS A 25 -11.33 5.61 -11.15
C LYS A 25 -12.06 6.30 -12.29
N ASN A 26 -11.35 6.71 -13.33
CA ASN A 26 -11.94 7.43 -14.46
C ASN A 26 -12.81 6.51 -15.33
N LYS A 27 -12.35 5.29 -15.64
CA LYS A 27 -13.05 4.39 -16.55
C LYS A 27 -14.37 3.88 -15.96
N TYR A 28 -14.36 3.57 -14.66
CA TYR A 28 -15.51 2.95 -13.98
C TYR A 28 -16.25 3.91 -13.05
N ASN A 29 -15.80 5.16 -12.94
CA ASN A 29 -16.37 6.17 -12.05
C ASN A 29 -16.47 5.70 -10.59
N VAL A 30 -15.38 5.12 -10.08
CA VAL A 30 -15.25 4.61 -8.70
C VAL A 30 -14.22 5.39 -7.91
N ASN A 31 -14.40 5.45 -6.58
CA ASN A 31 -13.43 6.10 -5.68
C ASN A 31 -12.47 5.11 -5.02
N ASP A 32 -12.96 3.92 -4.69
CA ASP A 32 -12.17 2.80 -4.18
C ASP A 32 -12.13 1.70 -5.26
N ILE A 33 -10.94 1.43 -5.78
CA ILE A 33 -10.79 0.45 -6.86
C ILE A 33 -10.70 -1.00 -6.35
N LEU A 34 -10.36 -1.19 -5.07
CA LEU A 34 -10.34 -2.50 -4.45
C LEU A 34 -11.78 -2.95 -4.14
N GLU A 35 -12.59 -2.05 -3.60
CA GLU A 35 -14.03 -2.28 -3.42
C GLU A 35 -14.74 -2.50 -4.76
N GLY A 36 -14.38 -1.73 -5.79
CA GLY A 36 -14.94 -1.90 -7.13
C GLY A 36 -14.69 -3.29 -7.72
N TRP A 37 -13.50 -3.85 -7.52
CA TRP A 37 -13.20 -5.24 -7.88
C TRP A 37 -14.02 -6.23 -7.04
N HIS A 38 -13.99 -6.11 -5.70
CA HIS A 38 -14.71 -7.05 -4.82
C HIS A 38 -16.24 -7.04 -5.04
N SER A 39 -16.78 -5.92 -5.50
CA SER A 39 -18.21 -5.76 -5.80
C SER A 39 -18.59 -6.19 -7.22
N GLY A 40 -17.61 -6.60 -8.04
CA GLY A 40 -17.85 -7.09 -9.40
C GLY A 40 -18.10 -5.99 -10.44
N ILE A 41 -17.68 -4.75 -10.21
CA ILE A 41 -17.77 -3.67 -11.22
C ILE A 41 -16.86 -3.97 -12.41
N TYR A 42 -15.74 -4.67 -12.16
CA TYR A 42 -14.84 -5.19 -13.16
C TYR A 42 -14.20 -6.51 -12.71
N GLU A 43 -13.78 -7.29 -13.70
CA GLU A 43 -13.15 -8.59 -13.51
C GLU A 43 -11.82 -8.46 -12.75
N GLN A 44 -11.43 -9.55 -12.07
CA GLN A 44 -10.14 -9.64 -11.36
C GLN A 44 -8.94 -9.43 -12.29
N THR A 45 -9.02 -9.93 -13.52
CA THR A 45 -7.97 -9.76 -14.53
C THR A 45 -8.59 -9.26 -15.82
N GLY A 46 -7.85 -8.44 -16.58
CA GLY A 46 -8.37 -7.88 -17.81
C GLY A 46 -7.38 -6.99 -18.53
N LYS A 47 -7.89 -6.22 -19.49
CA LYS A 47 -7.09 -5.28 -20.29
C LYS A 47 -7.86 -3.98 -20.45
N LEU A 48 -7.17 -2.85 -20.33
CA LEU A 48 -7.69 -1.51 -20.59
C LEU A 48 -6.74 -0.80 -21.57
N VAL A 49 -6.55 -1.40 -22.75
CA VAL A 49 -5.50 -1.02 -23.70
C VAL A 49 -5.65 0.42 -24.18
N ASP A 50 -6.88 0.89 -24.38
CA ASP A 50 -7.17 2.28 -24.79
C ASP A 50 -6.75 3.31 -23.72
N GLU A 51 -6.65 2.88 -22.46
CA GLU A 51 -6.17 3.70 -21.33
C GLU A 51 -4.65 3.54 -21.09
N GLY A 52 -3.98 2.74 -21.93
CA GLY A 52 -2.55 2.42 -21.83
C GLY A 52 -2.20 1.31 -20.84
N LEU A 53 -3.19 0.60 -20.27
CA LEU A 53 -2.99 -0.54 -19.36
C LEU A 53 -3.23 -1.86 -20.12
N TYR A 54 -2.14 -2.48 -20.56
CA TYR A 54 -2.14 -3.63 -21.47
C TYR A 54 -2.69 -4.90 -20.83
N PHE A 55 -2.46 -5.04 -19.53
CA PHE A 55 -3.00 -6.11 -18.70
C PHE A 55 -3.06 -5.63 -17.25
N TYR A 56 -4.01 -6.17 -16.50
CA TYR A 56 -4.07 -5.98 -15.06
C TYR A 56 -4.50 -7.27 -14.37
N ALA A 57 -4.05 -7.45 -13.14
CA ALA A 57 -4.48 -8.53 -12.27
C ALA A 57 -4.57 -8.04 -10.82
N PHE A 58 -5.79 -7.98 -10.30
CA PHE A 58 -6.02 -7.80 -8.87
C PHE A 58 -5.65 -9.09 -8.12
N HIS A 59 -5.06 -8.93 -6.94
CA HIS A 59 -4.63 -10.02 -6.07
C HIS A 59 -4.75 -9.58 -4.62
N GLY A 60 -5.08 -10.48 -3.68
CA GLY A 60 -5.09 -10.14 -2.24
C GLY A 60 -5.73 -8.77 -1.96
N ILE A 61 -4.90 -7.81 -1.56
CA ILE A 61 -5.27 -6.41 -1.33
C ILE A 61 -4.59 -5.43 -2.30
N GLY A 62 -4.26 -5.85 -3.52
CA GLY A 62 -3.39 -5.12 -4.44
C GLY A 62 -3.69 -5.33 -5.92
N LEU A 63 -2.85 -4.73 -6.76
CA LEU A 63 -2.97 -4.72 -8.21
C LEU A 63 -1.59 -4.82 -8.88
N ALA A 64 -1.46 -5.80 -9.78
CA ALA A 64 -0.38 -5.83 -10.77
C ALA A 64 -0.86 -5.15 -12.06
N ALA A 65 -0.27 -4.00 -12.38
CA ALA A 65 -0.58 -3.18 -13.56
C ALA A 65 0.53 -3.28 -14.60
N HIS A 66 0.20 -3.78 -15.79
CA HIS A 66 1.15 -3.95 -16.89
C HIS A 66 0.95 -2.84 -17.92
N PHE A 67 1.87 -1.88 -17.92
CA PHE A 67 2.00 -0.88 -18.97
C PHE A 67 2.87 -1.43 -20.11
N LYS A 68 2.98 -0.66 -21.21
CA LYS A 68 3.78 -1.05 -22.37
C LYS A 68 5.27 -1.25 -22.02
N ASP A 69 5.79 -0.44 -21.12
CA ASP A 69 7.21 -0.31 -20.81
C ASP A 69 7.59 -0.76 -19.40
N LYS A 70 6.60 -1.04 -18.54
CA LYS A 70 6.84 -1.40 -17.14
C LYS A 70 5.68 -2.18 -16.52
N ILE A 71 6.01 -2.94 -15.47
CA ILE A 71 5.03 -3.61 -14.60
C ILE A 71 5.13 -2.98 -13.22
N VAL A 72 3.99 -2.59 -12.65
CA VAL A 72 3.87 -2.03 -11.30
C VAL A 72 2.96 -2.94 -10.49
N ASP A 73 3.53 -3.63 -9.50
CA ASP A 73 2.79 -4.45 -8.52
C ASP A 73 2.79 -3.68 -7.20
N PHE A 74 1.61 -3.40 -6.66
CA PHE A 74 1.44 -2.67 -5.41
C PHE A 74 0.27 -3.23 -4.60
N ASP A 75 0.37 -3.08 -3.28
CA ASP A 75 -0.72 -3.38 -2.35
C ASP A 75 -1.33 -2.07 -1.85
N PHE A 76 -2.64 -2.11 -1.60
CA PHE A 76 -3.32 -1.06 -0.87
C PHE A 76 -2.99 -1.16 0.63
N ALA A 77 -2.95 -0.01 1.31
CA ALA A 77 -2.90 0.10 2.75
C ALA A 77 -3.97 1.08 3.22
N TYR A 78 -4.45 0.97 4.46
CA TYR A 78 -5.61 1.73 4.90
C TYR A 78 -5.26 2.68 6.06
N PHE A 79 -5.37 3.99 5.83
CA PHE A 79 -5.13 5.02 6.84
C PHE A 79 -6.11 6.19 6.69
N PRO A 80 -7.09 6.31 7.58
CA PRO A 80 -8.53 5.99 7.34
C PRO A 80 -9.09 5.87 5.90
N GLU A 81 -8.31 6.13 4.85
CA GLU A 81 -8.64 5.97 3.43
C GLU A 81 -7.62 5.03 2.75
N PRO A 82 -7.97 4.41 1.61
CA PRO A 82 -7.06 3.53 0.89
C PRO A 82 -5.91 4.31 0.24
N ARG A 83 -4.68 3.88 0.53
CA ARG A 83 -3.42 4.34 -0.06
C ARG A 83 -2.80 3.25 -0.92
N HIS A 84 -2.06 3.66 -1.94
CA HIS A 84 -1.48 2.77 -2.96
C HIS A 84 -0.02 3.11 -3.30
N ASP A 85 0.54 4.09 -2.59
CA ASP A 85 1.91 4.57 -2.72
C ASP A 85 2.84 3.88 -1.71
N GLY A 86 2.36 2.82 -1.04
CA GLY A 86 3.18 1.97 -0.18
C GLY A 86 4.03 1.00 -0.98
N PHE A 87 5.21 0.69 -0.47
CA PHE A 87 6.15 -0.20 -1.15
C PHE A 87 6.98 -1.03 -0.16
N ASP A 88 7.56 -2.10 -0.67
CA ASP A 88 8.55 -2.89 0.05
C ASP A 88 9.75 -3.19 -0.88
N LEU A 89 10.82 -3.72 -0.30
CA LEU A 89 12.04 -4.03 -1.04
C LEU A 89 11.80 -5.02 -2.19
N TRP A 90 10.88 -5.98 -2.01
CA TRP A 90 10.58 -7.00 -3.01
C TRP A 90 9.90 -6.39 -4.23
N ARG A 91 8.86 -5.56 -4.03
CA ARG A 91 8.15 -4.85 -5.09
C ARG A 91 9.04 -3.88 -5.84
N LEU A 92 9.86 -3.11 -5.12
CA LEU A 92 10.82 -2.20 -5.75
C LEU A 92 11.87 -2.95 -6.57
N THR A 93 12.40 -4.06 -6.03
CA THR A 93 13.36 -4.89 -6.77
C THR A 93 12.73 -5.41 -8.06
N ASN A 94 11.49 -5.92 -8.01
CA ASN A 94 10.79 -6.40 -9.20
C ASN A 94 10.49 -5.28 -10.21
N PHE A 95 10.11 -4.08 -9.73
CA PHE A 95 9.89 -2.90 -10.55
C PHE A 95 11.14 -2.48 -11.33
N ILE A 96 12.29 -2.44 -10.65
CA ILE A 96 13.59 -2.14 -11.25
C ILE A 96 13.97 -3.22 -12.27
N GLN A 97 13.81 -4.49 -11.89
CA GLN A 97 14.23 -5.62 -12.72
C GLN A 97 13.41 -5.79 -13.99
N ASN A 98 12.18 -5.29 -14.05
CA ASN A 98 11.40 -5.25 -15.28
C ASN A 98 11.74 -4.04 -16.19
N GLN A 99 12.61 -3.14 -15.74
CA GLN A 99 13.06 -1.93 -16.46
C GLN A 99 14.59 -1.77 -16.45
N ARG A 100 15.36 -2.86 -16.59
CA ARG A 100 16.85 -2.84 -16.46
C ARG A 100 17.56 -1.81 -17.34
N ASN A 101 17.01 -1.53 -18.52
CA ASN A 101 17.57 -0.53 -19.44
C ASN A 101 17.37 0.91 -18.93
N LYS A 102 16.32 1.15 -18.15
CA LYS A 102 16.02 2.45 -17.53
C LYS A 102 16.88 2.68 -16.28
N TYR A 103 17.18 1.62 -15.53
CA TYR A 103 17.92 1.65 -14.26
C TYR A 103 19.18 0.77 -14.28
N PRO A 104 20.13 1.03 -15.19
CA PRO A 104 21.29 0.15 -15.38
C PRO A 104 22.17 0.04 -14.12
N ASP A 105 22.21 1.08 -13.30
CA ASP A 105 23.00 1.14 -12.06
C ASP A 105 22.38 0.32 -10.91
N TYR A 106 21.17 -0.21 -11.07
CA TYR A 106 20.43 -0.99 -10.06
C TYR A 106 20.25 -2.46 -10.47
N ASN A 107 21.16 -2.98 -11.31
CA ASN A 107 21.18 -4.40 -11.64
C ASN A 107 21.67 -5.30 -10.47
N ASN A 108 22.36 -4.72 -9.47
CA ASN A 108 22.76 -5.44 -8.26
C ASN A 108 21.70 -5.32 -7.16
N LYS A 109 21.11 -6.45 -6.74
CA LYS A 109 20.14 -6.53 -5.63
C LYS A 109 20.72 -6.06 -4.29
N GLU A 110 21.99 -6.35 -4.01
CA GLU A 110 22.66 -5.97 -2.77
C GLU A 110 22.81 -4.44 -2.66
N LYS A 111 22.99 -3.76 -3.80
CA LYS A 111 22.99 -2.29 -3.86
C LYS A 111 21.60 -1.75 -3.53
N ILE A 112 20.55 -2.33 -4.12
CA ILE A 112 19.15 -1.92 -3.84
C ILE A 112 18.86 -2.08 -2.34
N GLU A 113 19.17 -3.24 -1.77
CA GLU A 113 18.93 -3.53 -0.36
C GLU A 113 19.70 -2.58 0.57
N ARG A 114 20.99 -2.33 0.28
CA ARG A 114 21.81 -1.40 1.06
C ARG A 114 21.22 0.01 1.04
N GLU A 115 20.94 0.57 -0.15
CA GLU A 115 20.37 1.91 -0.26
C GLU A 115 18.97 2.00 0.35
N PHE A 116 18.17 0.93 0.25
CA PHE A 116 16.87 0.86 0.89
C PHE A 116 16.99 0.96 2.43
N ASN A 117 17.95 0.22 3.01
CA ASN A 117 18.23 0.28 4.45
C ASN A 117 18.79 1.64 4.86
N GLU A 118 19.67 2.26 4.08
CA GLU A 118 20.16 3.62 4.32
C GLU A 118 19.02 4.65 4.35
N ILE A 119 18.03 4.54 3.45
CA ILE A 119 16.85 5.41 3.43
C ILE A 119 15.97 5.21 4.68
N ILE A 120 15.86 3.98 5.19
CA ILE A 120 15.17 3.68 6.46
C ILE A 120 15.92 4.30 7.64
N GLU A 121 17.24 4.07 7.74
CA GLU A 121 18.09 4.56 8.83
C GLU A 121 18.11 6.09 8.90
N ASN A 122 18.11 6.74 7.73
CA ASN A 122 18.00 8.20 7.62
C ASN A 122 16.58 8.74 7.90
N GLY A 123 15.61 7.86 8.17
CA GLY A 123 14.25 8.23 8.52
C GLY A 123 13.47 8.87 7.38
N ILE A 124 13.85 8.63 6.13
CA ILE A 124 13.16 9.15 4.94
C ILE A 124 11.88 8.34 4.67
N ILE A 125 11.94 7.03 4.88
CA ILE A 125 10.78 6.13 4.81
C ILE A 125 10.54 5.46 6.15
N ALA A 126 9.28 5.12 6.43
CA ALA A 126 8.90 4.44 7.66
C ALA A 126 7.73 3.49 7.42
N LYS A 127 7.66 2.46 8.26
CA LYS A 127 6.43 1.68 8.42
C LYS A 127 5.48 2.41 9.38
N PRO A 128 4.18 2.45 9.09
CA PRO A 128 3.18 2.93 10.03
C PRO A 128 3.12 1.98 11.25
N LYS A 129 2.96 2.55 12.46
CA LYS A 129 2.84 1.80 13.72
C LYS A 129 1.37 1.58 14.09
N LEU A 130 0.56 1.17 13.13
CA LEU A 130 -0.84 0.84 13.36
C LEU A 130 -0.99 -0.67 13.49
N GLU A 131 -1.65 -1.10 14.56
CA GLU A 131 -1.94 -2.51 14.87
C GLU A 131 -2.61 -3.16 13.64
N ASN A 132 -1.94 -4.15 13.03
CA ASN A 132 -2.40 -4.92 11.87
C ASN A 132 -2.57 -4.17 10.52
N SER A 133 -1.98 -2.98 10.32
CA SER A 133 -2.29 -2.18 9.12
C SER A 133 -1.61 -2.64 7.83
N THR A 134 -0.28 -2.83 7.83
CA THR A 134 0.49 -3.17 6.63
C THR A 134 1.96 -3.45 6.96
N THR A 135 2.65 -4.17 6.07
CA THR A 135 4.10 -4.38 6.12
C THR A 135 4.88 -3.38 5.23
N LEU A 136 4.18 -2.51 4.51
CA LEU A 136 4.74 -1.57 3.54
C LEU A 136 5.40 -0.37 4.22
N TYR A 137 6.40 0.18 3.54
CA TYR A 137 7.02 1.46 3.82
C TYR A 137 6.34 2.57 3.03
N PHE A 138 6.37 3.77 3.60
CA PHE A 138 5.91 5.01 2.97
C PHE A 138 6.92 6.10 3.23
N PHE A 139 6.89 7.16 2.43
CA PHE A 139 7.62 8.38 2.75
C PHE A 139 7.12 8.94 4.09
N LYS A 140 8.04 9.19 5.02
CA LYS A 140 7.72 9.53 6.40
C LYS A 140 6.97 10.85 6.51
N ASP A 141 7.28 11.82 5.65
CA ASP A 141 6.62 13.12 5.58
C ASP A 141 5.15 13.03 5.10
N THR A 142 4.77 11.91 4.48
CA THR A 142 3.37 11.64 4.08
C THR A 142 2.55 10.93 5.16
N LEU A 143 3.18 10.49 6.25
CA LEU A 143 2.52 9.85 7.38
C LEU A 143 2.25 10.89 8.47
N THR A 144 1.07 10.85 9.09
CA THR A 144 0.79 11.74 10.23
C THR A 144 1.55 11.26 11.47
N THR A 145 1.79 12.18 12.41
CA THR A 145 2.50 11.87 13.67
C THR A 145 1.81 10.76 14.47
N GLU A 146 0.48 10.67 14.41
CA GLU A 146 -0.33 9.62 15.05
C GLU A 146 -0.16 8.23 14.42
N ILE A 147 0.28 8.17 13.16
CA ILE A 147 0.54 6.92 12.44
C ILE A 147 1.97 6.45 12.70
N ILE A 148 2.92 7.37 12.94
CA ILE A 148 4.35 7.08 13.16
C ILE A 148 4.65 6.78 14.64
N ASN A 149 4.00 7.47 15.57
CA ASN A 149 4.07 7.20 17.00
C ASN A 149 2.80 6.46 17.38
N GLU A 150 2.88 5.32 18.07
CA GLU A 150 1.68 4.65 18.60
C GLU A 150 0.74 5.69 19.22
N ALA A 151 -0.39 5.97 18.58
CA ALA A 151 -1.38 6.85 19.18
C ALA A 151 -1.75 6.20 20.52
N PRO A 152 -1.57 6.88 21.68
CA PRO A 152 -1.97 6.30 22.94
C PRO A 152 -3.45 5.96 22.83
N ARG A 153 -3.78 4.68 23.09
CA ARG A 153 -5.17 4.20 23.15
C ARG A 153 -5.95 5.20 24.00
N LYS A 154 -6.83 6.00 23.38
CA LYS A 154 -7.87 6.70 24.13
C LYS A 154 -8.78 5.62 24.67
N ASN A 155 -8.48 5.16 25.88
CA ASN A 155 -9.42 4.42 26.70
C ASN A 155 -10.58 5.36 26.99
N ASN A 156 -11.59 5.36 26.11
CA ASN A 156 -12.91 5.85 26.45
C ASN A 156 -13.58 4.84 27.39
N ASN A 157 -13.00 4.65 28.56
CA ASN A 157 -13.70 4.07 29.70
C ASN A 157 -14.60 5.15 30.28
N ASN A 158 -15.70 5.42 29.59
CA ASN A 158 -16.84 6.12 30.15
C ASN A 158 -18.13 5.40 29.76
N SER A 159 -18.29 4.21 30.31
CA SER A 159 -19.62 3.71 30.69
C SER A 159 -19.49 3.04 32.05
N GLN A 160 -20.06 3.71 33.05
CA GLN A 160 -20.18 3.24 34.42
C GLN A 160 -20.71 1.81 34.48
N LYS A 161 -20.02 0.95 35.25
CA LYS A 161 -20.56 -0.31 35.76
C LYS A 161 -21.88 -0.08 36.50
N LYS A 162 -23.00 -0.42 35.87
CA LYS A 162 -24.24 -0.99 36.45
C LYS A 162 -24.86 -1.79 35.28
N SER A 163 -25.14 -3.09 35.31
CA SER A 163 -25.68 -3.91 36.39
C SER A 163 -25.39 -5.40 36.17
N GLN A 164 -25.04 -6.04 37.27
CA GLN A 164 -25.33 -7.42 37.67
C GLN A 164 -26.19 -8.27 36.73
N THR A 165 -25.58 -9.37 36.27
CA THR A 165 -26.13 -10.72 36.08
C THR A 165 -27.61 -10.93 36.43
N TRP A 166 -28.50 -10.71 35.46
CA TRP A 166 -29.91 -11.11 35.53
C TRP A 166 -30.10 -12.63 35.38
N TRP A 167 -29.21 -13.33 34.65
CA TRP A 167 -29.32 -14.77 34.36
C TRP A 167 -28.96 -15.69 35.55
N LYS A 168 -28.14 -15.24 36.50
CA LYS A 168 -27.75 -16.06 37.67
C LYS A 168 -28.92 -16.27 38.65
N LYS A 169 -29.97 -15.44 38.60
CA LYS A 169 -31.20 -15.64 39.38
C LYS A 169 -32.21 -16.58 38.71
N LEU A 170 -32.03 -16.92 37.43
CA LEU A 170 -32.95 -17.78 36.67
C LEU A 170 -32.59 -19.28 36.76
N LEU A 171 -31.36 -19.61 37.16
CA LEU A 171 -30.83 -20.98 37.12
C LEU A 171 -30.50 -21.60 38.49
N GLY A 172 -30.87 -20.95 39.60
CA GLY A 172 -30.84 -21.59 40.92
C GLY A 172 -29.47 -22.09 41.42
N TYR A 173 -28.36 -21.57 40.90
CA TYR A 173 -27.03 -21.88 41.43
C TYR A 173 -26.77 -21.03 42.68
N LYS A 174 -26.69 -21.67 43.85
CA LYS A 174 -26.18 -21.07 45.09
C LYS A 174 -24.67 -20.89 45.02
#